data_AF-A0A1T3NSU7-F1
#
_entry.id   AF-A0A1T3NSU7-F1
#
_cell.length_a   1.000
_cell.length_b   1.000
_cell.length_c   1.000
_cell.angle_alpha   90.00
_cell.angle_beta   90.00
_cell.angle_gamma   90.00
#
_symmetry.space_group_name_H-M   'P 1'
#
loop_
_entity.id
_entity.type
_entity.pdbx_description
1 polymer ?
#
loop_
_entity_poly.entity_id
_entity_poly.type
_entity_poly.pdbx_seq_one_letter_code
_entity_poly.pdbx_strand_id
1 'polypeptide(L)'
;MTTPTMTVRVIDHSRWGTSAPYPAIRTVTIAAVCPQCGGPRGEAQHHRFNADGEWLSCDRWKNPCGHVDMYDAVLVEARRAVE
;
A
#
# COMPACT_ATOMS: atom_id res chain seq x y z
N MET A 1 19.76 -8.96 11.70
CA MET A 1 18.58 -8.32 12.31
C MET A 1 17.51 -8.31 11.25
N THR A 2 16.39 -9.01 11.47
CA THR A 2 15.30 -9.08 10.50
C THR A 2 14.50 -7.79 10.56
N THR A 3 14.35 -7.08 9.44
CA THR A 3 13.49 -5.90 9.37
C THR A 3 12.05 -6.33 9.68
N PRO A 4 11.35 -5.69 10.63
CA PRO A 4 9.95 -6.02 10.90
C PRO A 4 9.11 -5.74 9.65
N THR A 5 8.07 -6.54 9.42
CA THR A 5 7.19 -6.44 8.25
C THR A 5 5.72 -6.29 8.65
N MET A 6 4.91 -5.73 7.75
CA MET A 6 3.46 -5.63 7.88
C MET A 6 2.76 -6.02 6.58
N THR A 7 1.53 -6.52 6.67
CA THR A 7 0.70 -6.90 5.51
C THR A 7 -0.40 -5.86 5.34
N VAL A 8 -0.54 -5.33 4.12
CA VAL A 8 -1.50 -4.28 3.77
C VAL A 8 -2.24 -4.58 2.49
N ARG A 9 -3.43 -4.01 2.33
CA ARG A 9 -4.22 -3.99 1.11
C ARG A 9 -4.12 -2.62 0.47
N VAL A 10 -3.58 -2.54 -0.74
CA VAL A 10 -3.43 -1.27 -1.46
C VAL A 10 -4.09 -1.31 -2.83
N ILE A 11 -4.43 -0.13 -3.34
CA ILE A 11 -4.99 0.01 -4.68
C ILE A 11 -3.83 -0.02 -5.69
N ASP A 12 -3.97 -0.83 -6.73
CA ASP A 12 -3.07 -0.92 -7.87
C ASP A 12 -3.67 -0.17 -9.06
N HIS A 13 -3.14 1.02 -9.34
CA HIS A 13 -3.55 1.86 -10.47
C HIS A 13 -2.77 1.55 -11.75
N SER A 14 -1.85 0.57 -11.76
CA SER A 14 -0.96 0.32 -12.91
C SER A 14 -1.69 -0.06 -14.20
N ARG A 15 -2.97 -0.43 -14.11
CA ARG A 15 -3.82 -0.83 -15.24
C ARG A 15 -4.86 0.23 -15.64
N TRP A 16 -4.78 1.44 -15.09
CA TRP A 16 -5.64 2.56 -15.52
C TRP A 16 -5.57 2.74 -17.04
N GLY A 17 -6.73 2.85 -17.70
CA GLY A 17 -6.81 3.08 -19.15
C GLY A 17 -6.55 1.83 -20.00
N THR A 18 -6.48 0.65 -19.39
CA THR A 18 -6.42 -0.64 -20.11
C THR A 18 -7.77 -1.35 -20.03
N SER A 19 -7.98 -2.35 -20.88
CA SER A 19 -9.19 -3.20 -20.86
C SER A 19 -9.19 -4.26 -19.75
N ALA A 20 -8.21 -4.24 -18.86
CA ALA A 20 -8.11 -5.18 -17.75
C ALA A 20 -8.99 -4.75 -16.56
N PRO A 21 -9.39 -5.68 -15.67
CA PRO A 21 -10.16 -5.35 -14.48
C PRO A 21 -9.47 -4.26 -13.64
N TYR A 22 -10.21 -3.19 -13.35
CA TYR A 22 -9.74 -1.99 -12.68
C TYR A 22 -10.85 -1.43 -11.76
N PRO A 23 -10.49 -0.85 -10.59
CA PRO A 23 -9.19 -0.87 -9.93
C PRO A 23 -8.93 -2.19 -9.20
N ALA A 24 -7.66 -2.57 -9.07
CA ALA A 24 -7.32 -3.85 -8.49
C ALA A 24 -6.77 -3.70 -7.06
N ILE A 25 -7.41 -4.34 -6.07
CA ILE A 25 -6.88 -4.39 -4.71
C ILE A 25 -5.82 -5.50 -4.61
N ARG A 26 -4.68 -5.19 -3.99
CA ARG A 26 -3.55 -6.11 -3.79
C ARG A 26 -3.22 -6.22 -2.32
N THR A 27 -3.15 -7.44 -1.81
CA THR A 27 -2.56 -7.73 -0.51
C THR A 27 -1.06 -7.93 -0.67
N VAL A 28 -0.25 -7.13 0.01
CA VAL A 28 1.21 -7.16 -0.09
C VAL A 28 1.87 -7.08 1.28
N THR A 29 3.08 -7.61 1.39
CA THR A 29 3.92 -7.51 2.58
C THR A 29 5.05 -6.52 2.34
N ILE A 30 5.22 -5.59 3.28
CA ILE A 30 6.21 -4.50 3.22
C ILE A 30 6.93 -4.34 4.55
N ALA A 31 8.01 -3.58 4.60
CA ALA A 31 8.69 -3.26 5.85
C ALA A 31 7.76 -2.44 6.77
N ALA A 32 7.82 -2.68 8.07
CA ALA A 32 7.09 -1.92 9.09
C ALA A 32 7.78 -0.59 9.45
N VAL A 33 8.71 -0.14 8.61
CA VAL A 33 9.45 1.12 8.75
C VAL A 33 9.29 1.99 7.51
N CYS A 34 9.33 3.30 7.70
CA CYS A 34 9.25 4.28 6.63
C CYS A 34 10.51 4.17 5.74
N PRO A 35 10.37 4.00 4.41
CA PRO A 35 11.52 3.84 3.52
C PRO A 35 12.34 5.11 3.37
N GLN A 36 11.81 6.29 3.75
CA GLN A 36 12.53 7.56 3.68
C GLN A 36 13.40 7.85 4.91
N CYS A 37 12.96 7.48 6.11
CA CYS A 37 13.65 7.87 7.35
C CYS A 37 13.92 6.73 8.34
N GLY A 38 13.45 5.50 8.05
CA GLY A 38 13.62 4.33 8.92
C GLY A 38 12.77 4.32 10.20
N GLY A 39 11.97 5.37 10.45
CA GLY A 39 11.05 5.43 11.58
C GLY A 39 9.88 4.44 11.43
N PRO A 40 9.07 4.19 12.48
CA PRO A 40 7.95 3.26 12.39
C PRO A 40 6.91 3.73 11.37
N ARG A 41 6.34 2.79 10.61
CA ARG A 41 5.11 3.05 9.85
C ARG A 41 3.92 3.14 10.79
N GLY A 42 2.89 3.85 10.34
CA GLY A 42 1.60 3.90 11.03
C GLY A 42 0.87 2.55 10.98
N GLU A 43 -0.08 2.38 11.89
CA GLU A 43 -0.98 1.23 11.87
C GLU A 43 -1.91 1.28 10.65
N ALA A 44 -2.05 0.15 9.96
CA ALA A 44 -2.93 0.00 8.81
C ALA A 44 -4.40 -0.02 9.25
N GLN A 45 -5.17 0.94 8.76
CA GLN A 45 -6.59 1.10 9.05
C GLN A 45 -7.41 0.80 7.80
N HIS A 46 -8.40 -0.07 7.94
CA HIS A 46 -9.33 -0.38 6.86
C HIS A 46 -10.09 0.88 6.42
N HIS A 47 -10.11 1.11 5.13
CA HIS A 47 -10.76 2.23 4.49
C HIS A 47 -11.62 1.75 3.32
N ARG A 48 -12.91 2.08 3.37
CA ARG A 48 -13.87 1.78 2.30
C ARG A 48 -14.25 3.07 1.57
N PHE A 49 -14.23 3.04 0.24
CA PHE A 49 -14.53 4.20 -0.60
C PHE A 49 -15.24 3.78 -1.87
N ASN A 50 -15.92 4.73 -2.53
CA ASN A 50 -16.55 4.53 -3.82
C ASN A 50 -15.65 5.12 -4.92
N ALA A 51 -15.43 4.38 -6.00
CA ALA A 51 -14.75 4.83 -7.19
C ALA A 51 -15.50 4.34 -8.43
N ASP A 52 -15.89 5.25 -9.31
CA ASP A 52 -16.57 4.95 -10.57
C ASP A 52 -17.81 4.04 -10.42
N GLY A 53 -18.54 4.20 -9.31
CA GLY A 53 -19.74 3.41 -9.01
C GLY A 53 -19.47 2.09 -8.28
N GLU A 54 -18.21 1.67 -8.13
CA GLU A 54 -17.81 0.48 -7.39
C GLU A 54 -17.39 0.83 -5.95
N TRP A 55 -17.75 -0.03 -5.00
CA TRP A 55 -17.28 0.07 -3.61
C TRP A 55 -16.04 -0.78 -3.40
N LEU A 56 -14.96 -0.13 -2.98
CA LEU A 56 -13.65 -0.74 -2.80
C LEU A 56 -13.18 -0.59 -1.36
N SER A 57 -12.28 -1.48 -0.96
CA SER A 57 -11.66 -1.49 0.36
C SER A 57 -10.15 -1.62 0.24
N CYS A 58 -9.43 -0.69 0.86
CA CYS A 58 -7.97 -0.72 1.01
C CYS A 58 -7.59 -0.36 2.46
N ASP A 59 -6.29 -0.39 2.77
CA ASP A 59 -5.75 0.06 4.04
C ASP A 59 -5.09 1.43 3.87
N ARG A 60 -5.28 2.31 4.84
CA ARG A 60 -4.63 3.62 4.96
C ARG A 60 -3.91 3.69 6.30
N TRP A 61 -2.81 4.43 6.34
CA TRP A 61 -2.09 4.66 7.60
C TRP A 61 -1.48 6.05 7.60
N LYS A 62 -1.15 6.53 8.79
CA LYS A 62 -0.43 7.79 8.99
C LYS A 62 0.88 7.50 9.69
N ASN A 63 1.98 7.74 8.99
CA ASN A 63 3.30 7.58 9.58
C ASN A 63 3.55 8.70 10.60
N PRO A 64 4.00 8.39 11.83
CA PRO A 64 4.33 9.41 12.82
C PRO A 64 5.41 10.41 12.35
N CYS A 65 6.28 9.99 11.41
CA CYS A 65 7.29 10.84 10.80
C CYS A 65 6.73 11.87 9.80
N GLY A 66 5.45 11.79 9.44
CA GLY A 66 4.80 12.71 8.50
C GLY A 66 4.97 12.35 7.01
N HIS A 67 5.86 11.44 6.65
CA HIS A 67 6.00 10.98 5.26
C HIS A 67 4.80 10.15 4.81
N VAL A 68 4.31 10.43 3.61
CA VAL A 68 3.16 9.73 3.00
C VAL A 68 3.66 8.54 2.19
N ASP A 69 3.10 7.36 2.44
CA ASP A 69 3.31 6.20 1.59
C ASP A 69 2.30 6.21 0.43
N MET A 70 2.80 6.44 -0.78
CA MET A 70 2.01 6.30 -1.99
C MET A 70 1.84 4.81 -2.32
N TYR A 71 0.62 4.38 -2.66
CA TYR A 71 0.34 2.97 -2.93
C TYR A 71 1.21 2.38 -4.06
N ASP A 72 1.53 3.16 -5.10
CA ASP A 72 2.41 2.70 -6.16
C ASP A 72 3.83 2.41 -5.64
N ALA A 73 4.34 3.22 -4.72
CA ALA A 73 5.64 3.00 -4.08
C ALA A 73 5.61 1.76 -3.16
N VAL A 74 4.51 1.55 -2.44
CA VAL A 74 4.28 0.34 -1.63
C VAL A 74 4.28 -0.92 -2.49
N LEU A 75 3.65 -0.87 -3.67
CA LEU A 75 3.65 -1.98 -4.62
C LEU A 75 5.06 -2.27 -5.18
N VAL A 76 5.85 -1.23 -5.45
CA VAL A 76 7.26 -1.38 -5.87
C VAL A 76 8.11 -1.99 -4.76
N GLU A 77 7.96 -1.52 -3.52
CA GLU A 77 8.65 -2.08 -2.35
C GLU A 77 8.35 -3.57 -2.19
N ALA A 78 7.07 -3.95 -2.25
CA ALA A 78 6.64 -5.33 -2.11
C ALA A 78 7.25 -6.25 -3.18
N ARG A 79 7.39 -5.77 -4.42
CA ARG A 79 8.03 -6.55 -5.50
C ARG A 79 9.51 -6.82 -5.21
N ARG A 80 10.23 -5.84 -4.64
CA ARG A 80 11.65 -5.97 -4.29
C ARG A 80 11.90 -6.86 -3.07
N ALA A 81 10.90 -7.04 -2.21
CA ALA A 81 11.01 -7.87 -1.01
C ALA A 81 10.83 -9.38 -1.27
N VAL A 82 10.39 -9.77 -2.47
CA VAL A 82 10.14 -11.16 -2.89
C VAL A 82 11.28 -11.73 -3.75
N GLU A 83 12.27 -10.90 -4.11
CA GLU A 83 13.52 -11.28 -4.81
C GLU A 83 14.66 -11.51 -3.81
#